data_AF-A0A183SQ42-F1
#
_entry.id   AF-A0A183SQ42-F1
#
_cell.length_a   1.000
_cell.length_b   1.000
_cell.length_c   1.000
_cell.angle_alpha   90.00
_cell.angle_beta   90.00
_cell.angle_gamma   90.00
#
_symmetry.space_group_name_H-M   'P 1'
#
loop_
_entity.id
_entity.type
_entity.pdbx_description
1 polymer ?
#
loop_
_entity_poly.entity_id
_entity_poly.type
_entity_poly.pdbx_seq_one_letter_code
_entity_poly.pdbx_strand_id
1 'polypeptide(L)'
;LYEAFKSESPPPVNLLRQPLLVVMLADALFASSERLLVEQQETYAYLYAYAAVTLEEVDPDTERRISSDRSRVAEACKEVLEASRICRHWNNMTGSGVSLRSFRDLPTLLQCVNCRAVAFGVFRFLWVIFRSKRVDFELNLDTMKPYCIVVNELSTVNAYLRPAILAFVTDLLGSAVEGMEDLSQLEYKRMLVGLLIHLVVCGYVLPTIQTMHSLLERNRVDVSIARYFVTELLHVAAPPYDPLFLTAIHPLVSHPHIFDGLRTDRNTDIVNEFLG
;
A
#
# COMPACT_ATOMS: atom_id res chain seq x y z
N LEU A 1 -7.55 -25.70 15.51
CA LEU A 1 -7.51 -24.24 15.81
C LEU A 1 -8.90 -23.63 15.75
N TYR A 2 -9.54 -23.60 14.59
CA TYR A 2 -10.88 -23.00 14.40
C TYR A 2 -11.92 -23.43 15.45
N GLU A 3 -12.13 -24.73 15.64
CA GLU A 3 -13.08 -25.24 16.65
C GLU A 3 -12.80 -24.72 18.07
N ALA A 4 -11.52 -24.62 18.44
CA ALA A 4 -11.13 -24.12 19.76
C ALA A 4 -11.49 -22.63 19.94
N PHE A 5 -11.24 -21.79 18.93
CA PHE A 5 -11.56 -20.35 18.99
C PHE A 5 -13.04 -20.03 18.81
N LYS A 6 -13.80 -20.95 18.21
CA LYS A 6 -15.26 -20.85 18.08
C LYS A 6 -16.01 -21.29 19.34
N SER A 7 -15.36 -22.05 20.23
CA SER A 7 -15.95 -22.53 21.48
C SER A 7 -16.41 -21.40 22.42
N GLU A 8 -17.19 -21.76 23.44
CA GLU A 8 -17.64 -20.82 24.48
C GLU A 8 -16.46 -20.24 25.28
N SER A 9 -15.44 -21.06 25.53
CA SER A 9 -14.22 -20.73 26.28
C SER A 9 -12.97 -20.77 25.39
N PRO A 10 -12.81 -19.82 24.45
CA PRO A 10 -11.72 -19.85 23.48
C PRO A 10 -10.35 -19.64 24.14
N PRO A 11 -9.23 -20.08 23.53
CA PRO A 11 -7.90 -19.71 23.98
C PRO A 11 -7.66 -18.18 23.92
N PRO A 12 -6.60 -17.64 24.57
CA PRO A 12 -6.26 -16.22 24.49
C PRO A 12 -5.98 -15.77 23.04
N VAL A 13 -6.48 -14.58 22.66
CA VAL A 13 -6.37 -14.06 21.29
C VAL A 13 -4.92 -13.83 20.86
N ASN A 14 -4.02 -13.58 21.82
CA ASN A 14 -2.60 -13.35 21.56
C ASN A 14 -1.90 -14.56 20.91
N LEU A 15 -2.46 -15.77 21.04
CA LEU A 15 -1.98 -16.94 20.32
C LEU A 15 -2.22 -16.85 18.81
N LEU A 16 -3.27 -16.15 18.37
CA LEU A 16 -3.53 -15.87 16.96
C LEU A 16 -2.81 -14.63 16.45
N ARG A 17 -2.46 -13.69 17.33
CA ARG A 17 -1.76 -12.42 16.99
C ARG A 17 -0.25 -12.57 16.80
N GLN A 18 0.25 -13.79 16.67
CA GLN A 18 1.63 -14.04 16.32
C GLN A 18 1.90 -13.46 14.92
N PRO A 19 2.88 -12.54 14.73
CA PRO A 19 3.05 -11.82 13.48
C PRO A 19 3.16 -12.73 12.24
N LEU A 20 3.91 -13.84 12.37
CA LEU A 20 4.07 -14.80 11.29
C LEU A 20 2.74 -15.48 10.91
N LEU A 21 1.93 -15.88 11.90
CA LEU A 21 0.64 -16.52 11.64
C LEU A 21 -0.34 -15.57 10.95
N VAL A 22 -0.39 -14.30 11.40
CA VAL A 22 -1.23 -13.27 10.78
C VAL A 22 -0.82 -13.03 9.33
N VAL A 23 0.48 -12.96 9.05
CA VAL A 23 1.00 -12.83 7.68
C VAL A 23 0.64 -14.05 6.83
N MET A 24 0.83 -15.26 7.35
CA MET A 24 0.49 -16.50 6.63
C MET A 24 -1.01 -16.58 6.30
N LEU A 25 -1.89 -16.21 7.24
CA LEU A 25 -3.33 -16.15 7.00
C LEU A 25 -3.69 -15.09 5.96
N ALA A 26 -3.11 -13.90 6.06
CA ALA A 26 -3.31 -12.82 5.09
C ALA A 26 -2.84 -13.24 3.69
N ASP A 27 -1.65 -13.82 3.56
CA ASP A 27 -1.11 -14.30 2.29
C ASP A 27 -1.98 -15.42 1.72
N ALA A 28 -2.37 -16.40 2.54
CA ALA A 28 -3.27 -17.47 2.11
C ALA A 28 -4.65 -16.94 1.68
N LEU A 29 -5.21 -15.91 2.30
CA LEU A 29 -6.52 -15.38 1.95
C LEU A 29 -6.49 -14.45 0.73
N PHE A 30 -5.48 -13.59 0.62
CA PHE A 30 -5.49 -12.47 -0.33
C PHE A 30 -4.46 -12.60 -1.45
N ALA A 31 -3.27 -13.14 -1.17
CA ALA A 31 -2.11 -13.02 -2.08
C ALA A 31 -1.76 -14.33 -2.80
N SER A 32 -2.11 -15.48 -2.24
CA SER A 32 -1.82 -16.79 -2.82
C SER A 32 -2.61 -17.03 -4.11
N SER A 33 -1.93 -17.58 -5.11
CA SER A 33 -2.54 -18.10 -6.35
C SER A 33 -3.21 -19.46 -6.13
N GLU A 34 -2.86 -20.16 -5.03
CA GLU A 34 -3.43 -21.47 -4.73
C GLU A 34 -4.90 -21.37 -4.38
N ARG A 35 -5.69 -22.28 -4.95
CA ARG A 35 -7.14 -22.35 -4.73
C ARG A 35 -7.40 -23.05 -3.40
N LEU A 36 -7.92 -22.30 -2.43
CA LEU A 36 -8.44 -22.87 -1.19
C LEU A 36 -9.82 -23.50 -1.44
N LEU A 37 -10.12 -24.55 -0.69
CA LEU A 37 -11.49 -25.05 -0.56
C LEU A 37 -12.35 -24.01 0.16
N VAL A 38 -13.66 -24.03 -0.09
CA VAL A 38 -14.60 -23.05 0.50
C VAL A 38 -14.55 -23.13 2.03
N GLU A 39 -14.57 -24.35 2.57
CA GLU A 39 -14.52 -24.57 4.03
C GLU A 39 -13.22 -24.05 4.63
N GLN A 40 -12.09 -24.20 3.92
CA GLN A 40 -10.79 -23.70 4.36
C GLN A 40 -10.75 -22.17 4.34
N GLN A 41 -11.31 -21.56 3.30
CA GLN A 41 -11.37 -20.10 3.17
C GLN A 41 -12.18 -19.47 4.30
N GLU A 42 -13.35 -20.03 4.62
CA GLU A 42 -14.19 -19.59 5.74
C GLU A 42 -13.48 -19.76 7.08
N THR A 43 -12.83 -20.91 7.28
CA THR A 43 -12.05 -21.21 8.49
C THR A 43 -10.92 -20.20 8.69
N TYR A 44 -10.16 -19.91 7.64
CA TYR A 44 -9.02 -18.99 7.70
C TYR A 44 -9.48 -17.55 7.88
N ALA A 45 -10.54 -17.15 7.17
CA ALA A 45 -11.14 -15.82 7.31
C ALA A 45 -11.65 -15.58 8.73
N TYR A 46 -12.30 -16.59 9.35
CA TYR A 46 -12.73 -16.48 10.74
C TYR A 46 -11.56 -16.29 11.69
N LEU A 47 -10.51 -17.12 11.60
CA LEU A 47 -9.34 -17.00 12.48
C LEU A 47 -8.63 -15.66 12.30
N TYR A 48 -8.52 -15.19 11.06
CA TYR A 48 -7.92 -13.90 10.73
C TYR A 48 -8.74 -12.72 11.26
N ALA A 49 -10.06 -12.73 11.05
CA ALA A 49 -10.96 -11.71 11.57
C ALA A 49 -10.96 -11.71 13.11
N TYR A 50 -11.03 -12.88 13.73
CA TYR A 50 -10.96 -13.04 15.19
C TYR A 50 -9.68 -12.41 15.75
N ALA A 51 -8.51 -12.73 15.17
CA ALA A 51 -7.24 -12.16 15.59
C ALA A 51 -7.24 -10.62 15.50
N ALA A 52 -7.88 -10.07 14.49
CA ALA A 52 -7.88 -8.64 14.20
C ALA A 52 -8.84 -7.82 15.08
N VAL A 53 -10.02 -8.34 15.40
CA VAL A 53 -11.10 -7.51 16.02
C VAL A 53 -11.53 -7.95 17.42
N THR A 54 -11.14 -9.14 17.88
CA THR A 54 -11.49 -9.57 19.24
C THR A 54 -10.77 -8.72 20.29
N LEU A 55 -11.52 -8.22 21.26
CA LEU A 55 -10.98 -7.48 22.39
C LEU A 55 -11.08 -8.36 23.63
N GLU A 56 -9.96 -8.56 24.32
CA GLU A 56 -9.92 -9.25 25.59
C GLU A 56 -9.54 -8.26 26.68
N GLU A 57 -10.31 -8.25 27.76
CA GLU A 57 -9.97 -7.53 28.98
C GLU A 57 -9.25 -8.51 29.90
N VAL A 58 -8.06 -8.15 30.35
CA VAL A 58 -7.20 -9.00 31.16
C VAL A 58 -6.89 -8.26 32.45
N ASP A 59 -7.02 -8.96 33.56
CA ASP A 59 -6.63 -8.49 34.88
C ASP A 59 -5.10 -8.27 34.91
N PRO A 60 -4.61 -7.05 35.22
CA PRO A 60 -3.18 -6.74 35.17
C PRO A 60 -2.36 -7.44 36.25
N ASP A 61 -2.97 -7.81 37.38
CA ASP A 61 -2.26 -8.42 38.51
C ASP A 61 -2.20 -9.95 38.38
N THR A 62 -3.23 -10.56 37.80
CA THR A 62 -3.34 -12.03 37.70
C THR A 62 -3.12 -12.58 36.29
N GLU A 63 -3.01 -11.70 35.28
CA GLU A 63 -2.97 -12.02 33.84
C GLU A 63 -4.16 -12.87 33.37
N ARG A 64 -5.24 -12.92 34.16
CA ARG A 64 -6.44 -13.69 33.83
C ARG A 64 -7.38 -12.87 32.98
N ARG A 65 -7.93 -13.50 31.95
CA ARG A 65 -8.96 -12.90 31.11
C ARG A 65 -10.26 -12.71 31.91
N ILE A 66 -10.71 -11.47 31.98
CA ILE A 66 -11.97 -11.03 32.60
C ILE A 66 -13.10 -11.16 31.58
N SER A 67 -12.93 -10.63 30.38
CA SER A 67 -13.97 -10.58 29.36
C SER A 67 -13.40 -10.75 27.95
N SER A 68 -14.26 -11.14 27.01
CA SER A 68 -13.93 -11.26 25.58
C SER A 68 -15.10 -10.76 24.72
N ASP A 69 -14.87 -9.65 24.02
CA ASP A 69 -15.78 -9.14 23.01
C ASP A 69 -15.45 -9.72 21.64
N ARG A 70 -16.44 -10.43 21.07
CA ARG A 70 -16.39 -11.09 19.76
C ARG A 70 -17.49 -10.60 18.81
N SER A 71 -18.21 -9.54 19.18
CA SER A 71 -19.39 -9.04 18.45
C SER A 71 -19.11 -8.70 16.99
N ARG A 72 -17.92 -8.14 16.71
CA ARG A 72 -17.50 -7.69 15.37
C ARG A 72 -16.89 -8.79 14.50
N VAL A 73 -16.63 -9.98 15.04
CA VAL A 73 -15.90 -11.04 14.32
C VAL A 73 -16.66 -11.50 13.08
N ALA A 74 -17.99 -11.67 13.19
CA ALA A 74 -18.81 -12.12 12.07
C ALA A 74 -18.84 -11.10 10.91
N GLU A 75 -18.96 -9.82 11.23
CA GLU A 75 -18.93 -8.72 10.26
C GLU A 75 -17.56 -8.64 9.57
N ALA A 76 -16.47 -8.59 10.36
CA ALA A 76 -15.12 -8.55 9.82
C ALA A 76 -14.79 -9.78 8.96
N CYS A 77 -15.27 -10.97 9.35
CA CYS A 77 -15.11 -12.18 8.56
C CYS A 77 -15.79 -12.06 7.19
N LYS A 78 -17.01 -11.50 7.14
CA LYS A 78 -17.73 -11.25 5.88
C LYS A 78 -16.96 -10.29 4.98
N GLU A 79 -16.44 -9.19 5.53
CA GLU A 79 -15.63 -8.22 4.76
C GLU A 79 -14.32 -8.82 4.26
N VAL A 80 -13.65 -9.64 5.09
CA VAL A 80 -12.44 -10.38 4.70
C VAL A 80 -12.73 -11.33 3.55
N LEU A 81 -13.82 -12.09 3.61
CA LEU A 81 -14.20 -13.02 2.54
C LEU A 81 -14.52 -12.29 1.24
N GLU A 82 -15.25 -11.18 1.31
CA GLU A 82 -15.61 -10.40 0.12
C GLU A 82 -14.37 -9.75 -0.53
N ALA A 83 -13.51 -9.11 0.25
CA ALA A 83 -12.27 -8.55 -0.25
C ALA A 83 -11.31 -9.64 -0.78
N SER A 84 -11.21 -10.77 -0.09
CA SER A 84 -10.43 -11.95 -0.54
C SER A 84 -10.92 -12.45 -1.89
N ARG A 85 -12.24 -12.54 -2.09
CA ARG A 85 -12.85 -12.93 -3.36
C ARG A 85 -12.45 -11.98 -4.49
N ILE A 86 -12.50 -10.67 -4.25
CA ILE A 86 -12.11 -9.65 -5.23
C ILE A 86 -10.60 -9.76 -5.55
N CYS A 87 -9.73 -9.76 -4.53
CA CYS A 87 -8.29 -9.87 -4.71
C CYS A 87 -7.89 -11.13 -5.48
N ARG A 88 -8.45 -12.28 -5.13
CA ARG A 88 -8.20 -13.55 -5.84
C ARG A 88 -8.70 -13.51 -7.28
N HIS A 89 -9.85 -12.89 -7.52
CA HIS A 89 -10.36 -12.71 -8.87
C HIS A 89 -9.39 -11.86 -9.70
N TRP A 90 -8.92 -10.73 -9.15
CA TRP A 90 -7.94 -9.85 -9.80
C TRP A 90 -6.61 -10.57 -10.03
N ASN A 91 -6.13 -11.40 -9.09
CA ASN A 91 -4.91 -12.17 -9.23
C ASN A 91 -4.96 -13.12 -10.44
N ASN A 92 -6.11 -13.77 -10.65
CA ASN A 92 -6.28 -14.77 -11.70
C ASN A 92 -6.64 -14.18 -13.10
N MET A 93 -6.86 -12.87 -13.20
CA MET A 93 -7.12 -12.22 -14.49
C MET A 93 -5.82 -11.95 -15.28
N THR A 94 -5.90 -11.99 -16.61
CA THR A 94 -4.82 -11.57 -17.52
C THR A 94 -5.38 -10.68 -18.64
N GLY A 95 -4.51 -9.85 -19.23
CA GLY A 95 -4.85 -9.02 -20.40
C GLY A 95 -5.82 -7.87 -20.14
N SER A 96 -6.44 -7.35 -21.21
CA SER A 96 -7.29 -6.14 -21.18
C SER A 96 -8.58 -6.28 -20.36
N GLY A 97 -8.98 -7.50 -20.02
CA GLY A 97 -10.10 -7.75 -19.10
C GLY A 97 -9.81 -7.32 -17.65
N VAL A 98 -8.53 -7.14 -17.29
CA VAL A 98 -8.09 -6.70 -15.96
C VAL A 98 -8.62 -5.31 -15.64
N SER A 99 -8.47 -4.32 -16.52
CA SER A 99 -8.84 -2.94 -16.22
C SER A 99 -10.35 -2.80 -16.01
N LEU A 100 -11.17 -3.22 -16.98
CA LEU A 100 -12.63 -3.07 -16.91
C LEU A 100 -13.26 -3.76 -15.69
N ARG A 101 -12.87 -5.01 -15.40
CA ARG A 101 -13.44 -5.76 -14.27
C ARG A 101 -12.89 -5.26 -12.93
N SER A 102 -11.62 -4.88 -12.87
CA SER A 102 -11.06 -4.30 -11.65
C SER A 102 -11.75 -2.99 -11.30
N PHE A 103 -11.99 -2.11 -12.27
CA PHE A 103 -12.74 -0.87 -12.02
C PHE A 103 -14.18 -1.11 -11.56
N ARG A 104 -14.84 -2.18 -12.03
CA ARG A 104 -16.18 -2.54 -11.56
C ARG A 104 -16.20 -2.96 -10.10
N ASP A 105 -15.25 -3.80 -9.69
CA ASP A 105 -15.19 -4.33 -8.33
C ASP A 105 -14.50 -3.35 -7.33
N LEU A 106 -13.84 -2.32 -7.85
CA LEU A 106 -13.06 -1.34 -7.09
C LEU A 106 -13.88 -0.63 -5.98
N PRO A 107 -15.10 -0.09 -6.22
CA PRO A 107 -15.86 0.59 -5.16
C PRO A 107 -16.11 -0.31 -3.95
N THR A 108 -16.45 -1.58 -4.19
CA THR A 108 -16.66 -2.57 -3.12
C THR A 108 -15.37 -2.83 -2.35
N LEU A 109 -14.24 -2.98 -3.05
CA LEU A 109 -12.95 -3.18 -2.39
C LEU A 109 -12.54 -1.95 -1.54
N LEU A 110 -12.74 -0.74 -2.06
CA LEU A 110 -12.46 0.52 -1.34
C LEU A 110 -13.33 0.64 -0.08
N GLN A 111 -14.57 0.15 -0.12
CA GLN A 111 -15.40 0.08 1.09
C GLN A 111 -14.81 -0.91 2.11
N CYS A 112 -14.42 -2.11 1.69
CA CYS A 112 -13.91 -3.15 2.59
C CYS A 112 -12.58 -2.76 3.26
N VAL A 113 -11.70 -1.98 2.62
CA VAL A 113 -10.40 -1.60 3.21
C VAL A 113 -10.52 -0.68 4.43
N ASN A 114 -11.70 -0.12 4.72
CA ASN A 114 -11.94 0.58 5.99
C ASN A 114 -11.78 -0.36 7.21
N CYS A 115 -11.95 -1.66 7.02
CA CYS A 115 -11.60 -2.65 8.01
C CYS A 115 -10.09 -2.89 8.04
N ARG A 116 -9.47 -2.65 9.20
CA ARG A 116 -8.00 -2.78 9.36
C ARG A 116 -7.48 -4.17 8.99
N ALA A 117 -8.26 -5.22 9.26
CA ALA A 117 -7.92 -6.59 8.87
C ALA A 117 -7.83 -6.73 7.34
N VAL A 118 -8.84 -6.19 6.64
CA VAL A 118 -8.86 -6.16 5.18
C VAL A 118 -7.72 -5.31 4.63
N ALA A 119 -7.50 -4.10 5.18
CA ALA A 119 -6.42 -3.22 4.75
C ALA A 119 -5.05 -3.91 4.73
N PHE A 120 -4.71 -4.65 5.79
CA PHE A 120 -3.46 -5.40 5.85
C PHE A 120 -3.42 -6.54 4.82
N GLY A 121 -4.50 -7.32 4.70
CA GLY A 121 -4.58 -8.41 3.71
C GLY A 121 -4.47 -7.91 2.27
N VAL A 122 -5.14 -6.81 1.94
CA VAL A 122 -5.07 -6.16 0.64
C VAL A 122 -3.68 -5.58 0.38
N PHE A 123 -3.01 -5.00 1.38
CA PHE A 123 -1.61 -4.58 1.25
C PHE A 123 -0.69 -5.77 0.88
N ARG A 124 -0.87 -6.93 1.51
CA ARG A 124 -0.13 -8.16 1.17
C ARG A 124 -0.38 -8.60 -0.27
N PHE A 125 -1.64 -8.54 -0.71
CA PHE A 125 -2.00 -8.80 -2.10
C PHE A 125 -1.30 -7.86 -3.09
N LEU A 126 -1.33 -6.55 -2.84
CA LEU A 126 -0.66 -5.56 -3.71
C LEU A 126 0.85 -5.80 -3.75
N TRP A 127 1.47 -6.15 -2.62
CA TRP A 127 2.89 -6.49 -2.56
C TRP A 127 3.25 -7.62 -3.54
N VAL A 128 2.39 -8.65 -3.65
CA VAL A 128 2.58 -9.76 -4.60
C VAL A 128 2.27 -9.35 -6.03
N ILE A 129 1.14 -8.68 -6.27
CA ILE A 129 0.68 -8.33 -7.63
C ILE A 129 1.68 -7.45 -8.38
N PHE A 130 2.23 -6.43 -7.72
CA PHE A 130 3.19 -5.55 -8.39
C PHE A 130 4.51 -6.23 -8.76
N ARG A 131 4.77 -7.43 -8.22
CA ARG A 131 5.92 -8.26 -8.58
C ARG A 131 5.55 -9.35 -9.57
N SER A 132 4.38 -9.97 -9.44
CA SER A 132 3.95 -11.07 -10.31
C SER A 132 3.38 -10.61 -11.65
N LYS A 133 2.77 -9.41 -11.73
CA LYS A 133 2.09 -8.89 -12.93
C LYS A 133 2.85 -7.79 -13.68
N ARG A 134 4.17 -7.73 -13.52
CA ARG A 134 5.00 -6.71 -14.17
C ARG A 134 4.81 -6.66 -15.69
N VAL A 135 4.70 -7.82 -16.33
CA VAL A 135 4.48 -7.95 -17.78
C VAL A 135 3.11 -7.41 -18.20
N ASP A 136 2.06 -7.64 -17.40
CA ASP A 136 0.73 -7.09 -17.70
C ASP A 136 0.75 -5.55 -17.68
N PHE A 137 1.47 -4.97 -16.72
CA PHE A 137 1.63 -3.52 -16.59
C PHE A 137 2.46 -2.92 -17.73
N GLU A 138 3.47 -3.64 -18.20
CA GLU A 138 4.26 -3.28 -19.37
C GLU A 138 3.41 -3.21 -20.65
N LEU A 139 2.60 -4.23 -20.90
CA LEU A 139 1.76 -4.29 -22.09
C LEU A 139 0.68 -3.20 -22.08
N ASN A 140 0.18 -2.83 -20.89
CA ASN A 140 -0.80 -1.78 -20.74
C ASN A 140 -0.79 -1.18 -19.32
N LEU A 141 -0.24 0.02 -19.17
CA LEU A 141 -0.19 0.74 -17.89
C LEU A 141 -1.57 1.07 -17.31
N ASP A 142 -2.63 1.11 -18.12
CA ASP A 142 -4.00 1.28 -17.60
C ASP A 142 -4.44 0.12 -16.70
N THR A 143 -3.81 -1.05 -16.85
CA THR A 143 -4.07 -2.21 -15.98
C THR A 143 -3.51 -2.01 -14.57
N MET A 144 -2.51 -1.14 -14.38
CA MET A 144 -1.93 -0.80 -13.07
C MET A 144 -2.82 0.17 -12.27
N LYS A 145 -3.61 1.02 -12.96
CA LYS A 145 -4.39 2.12 -12.34
C LYS A 145 -5.30 1.67 -11.19
N PRO A 146 -6.12 0.61 -11.31
CA PRO A 146 -6.96 0.15 -10.20
C PRO A 146 -6.14 -0.19 -8.94
N TYR A 147 -4.98 -0.84 -9.11
CA TYR A 147 -4.10 -1.20 -7.99
C TYR A 147 -3.49 0.04 -7.34
N CYS A 148 -3.09 1.04 -8.13
CA CYS A 148 -2.61 2.32 -7.60
C CYS A 148 -3.68 3.05 -6.77
N ILE A 149 -4.94 3.03 -7.22
CA ILE A 149 -6.05 3.63 -6.46
C ILE A 149 -6.19 2.93 -5.10
N VAL A 150 -6.08 1.61 -5.05
CA VAL A 150 -6.14 0.87 -3.78
C VAL A 150 -4.93 1.21 -2.88
N VAL A 151 -3.71 1.36 -3.42
CA VAL A 151 -2.55 1.82 -2.62
C VAL A 151 -2.80 3.20 -2.02
N ASN A 152 -3.36 4.12 -2.80
CA ASN A 152 -3.71 5.46 -2.32
C ASN A 152 -4.76 5.39 -1.20
N GLU A 153 -5.81 4.59 -1.40
CA GLU A 153 -6.84 4.41 -0.37
C GLU A 153 -6.27 3.83 0.92
N LEU A 154 -5.42 2.81 0.85
CA LEU A 154 -4.75 2.24 2.03
C LEU A 154 -3.93 3.29 2.80
N SER A 155 -3.26 4.18 2.08
CA SER A 155 -2.48 5.28 2.66
C SER A 155 -3.38 6.31 3.36
N THR A 156 -4.57 6.56 2.80
CA THR A 156 -5.59 7.45 3.35
C THR A 156 -6.20 6.88 4.62
N VAL A 157 -6.70 5.63 4.58
CA VAL A 157 -7.50 5.04 5.65
C VAL A 157 -6.67 4.46 6.80
N ASN A 158 -5.40 4.12 6.57
CA ASN A 158 -4.57 3.46 7.57
C ASN A 158 -3.15 4.03 7.66
N ALA A 159 -2.95 4.95 8.61
CA ALA A 159 -1.66 5.57 8.86
C ALA A 159 -0.53 4.59 9.23
N TYR A 160 -0.86 3.43 9.83
CA TYR A 160 0.13 2.42 10.22
C TYR A 160 0.71 1.66 9.01
N LEU A 161 0.05 1.69 7.85
CA LEU A 161 0.57 1.08 6.63
C LEU A 161 1.52 2.00 5.86
N ARG A 162 1.50 3.32 6.10
CA ARG A 162 2.31 4.29 5.34
C ARG A 162 3.81 3.99 5.33
N PRO A 163 4.46 3.58 6.43
CA PRO A 163 5.87 3.17 6.40
C PRO A 163 6.11 1.95 5.50
N ALA A 164 5.21 0.96 5.55
CA ALA A 164 5.31 -0.25 4.74
C ALA A 164 5.03 0.03 3.25
N ILE A 165 4.10 0.93 2.95
CA ILE A 165 3.80 1.40 1.59
C ILE A 165 5.00 2.19 1.03
N LEU A 166 5.60 3.08 1.82
CA LEU A 166 6.82 3.80 1.40
C LEU A 166 7.93 2.80 1.05
N ALA A 167 8.22 1.84 1.94
CA ALA A 167 9.24 0.82 1.69
C ALA A 167 8.92 -0.02 0.44
N PHE A 168 7.65 -0.40 0.26
CA PHE A 168 7.17 -1.11 -0.91
C PHE A 168 7.41 -0.35 -2.23
N VAL A 169 6.96 0.92 -2.30
CA VAL A 169 7.08 1.75 -3.51
C VAL A 169 8.55 2.08 -3.80
N THR A 170 9.35 2.29 -2.75
CA THR A 170 10.80 2.52 -2.84
C THR A 170 11.53 1.34 -3.47
N ASP A 171 11.20 0.12 -3.05
CA ASP A 171 11.76 -1.11 -3.61
C ASP A 171 11.44 -1.25 -5.11
N LEU A 172 10.19 -0.95 -5.49
CA LEU A 172 9.77 -0.98 -6.89
C LEU A 172 10.49 0.09 -7.73
N LEU A 173 10.62 1.31 -7.22
CA LEU A 173 11.30 2.42 -7.92
C LEU A 173 12.79 2.13 -8.17
N GLY A 174 13.47 1.54 -7.20
CA GLY A 174 14.89 1.21 -7.29
C GLY A 174 15.19 -0.10 -8.02
N SER A 175 14.18 -0.89 -8.37
CA SER A 175 14.34 -2.14 -9.09
C SER A 175 14.52 -1.89 -10.60
N ALA A 176 15.44 -2.63 -11.22
CA ALA A 176 15.45 -2.74 -12.68
C ALA A 176 14.21 -3.53 -13.13
N VAL A 177 13.59 -3.08 -14.23
CA VAL A 177 12.47 -3.79 -14.86
C VAL A 177 13.00 -4.43 -16.14
N GLU A 178 13.59 -5.63 -16.02
CA GLU A 178 14.06 -6.39 -17.17
C GLU A 178 12.89 -6.71 -18.12
N GLY A 179 13.10 -6.51 -19.42
CA GLY A 179 12.11 -6.81 -20.47
C GLY A 179 11.27 -5.61 -20.91
N MET A 180 11.11 -4.58 -20.08
CA MET A 180 10.28 -3.41 -20.37
C MET A 180 11.01 -2.37 -21.23
N GLU A 181 10.35 -1.83 -22.26
CA GLU A 181 10.88 -0.73 -23.07
C GLU A 181 11.15 0.53 -22.22
N ASP A 182 12.21 1.27 -22.52
CA ASP A 182 12.66 2.45 -21.75
C ASP A 182 11.54 3.47 -21.50
N LEU A 183 10.70 3.74 -22.50
CA LEU A 183 9.57 4.67 -22.36
C LEU A 183 8.52 4.15 -21.37
N SER A 184 8.16 2.87 -21.48
CA SER A 184 7.22 2.21 -20.56
C SER A 184 7.77 2.15 -19.14
N GLN A 185 9.09 1.93 -18.97
CA GLN A 185 9.75 1.99 -17.67
C GLN A 185 9.65 3.38 -17.04
N LEU A 186 9.87 4.42 -17.84
CA LEU A 186 9.75 5.80 -17.38
C LEU A 186 8.32 6.10 -16.91
N GLU A 187 7.31 5.73 -17.68
CA GLU A 187 5.90 5.95 -17.32
C GLU A 187 5.48 5.12 -16.10
N TYR A 188 5.93 3.88 -15.99
CA TYR A 188 5.74 3.04 -14.80
C TYR A 188 6.33 3.69 -13.54
N LYS A 189 7.59 4.18 -13.62
CA LYS A 189 8.23 4.89 -12.50
C LYS A 189 7.50 6.19 -12.15
N ARG A 190 6.95 6.92 -13.13
CA ARG A 190 6.10 8.10 -12.86
C ARG A 190 4.83 7.74 -12.10
N MET A 191 4.17 6.63 -12.46
CA MET A 191 3.02 6.13 -11.71
C MET A 191 3.39 5.80 -10.25
N LEU A 192 4.55 5.20 -10.01
CA LEU A 192 5.06 4.95 -8.65
C LEU A 192 5.38 6.24 -7.90
N VAL A 193 5.94 7.25 -8.56
CA VAL A 193 6.13 8.59 -7.97
C VAL A 193 4.79 9.18 -7.54
N GLY A 194 3.72 9.02 -8.33
CA GLY A 194 2.37 9.44 -7.94
C GLY A 194 1.91 8.84 -6.60
N LEU A 195 2.27 7.58 -6.31
CA LEU A 195 1.98 6.95 -5.02
C LEU A 195 2.77 7.59 -3.86
N LEU A 196 4.03 7.99 -4.11
CA LEU A 196 4.82 8.74 -3.12
C LEU A 196 4.23 10.12 -2.86
N ILE A 197 3.76 10.81 -3.90
CA ILE A 197 3.08 12.11 -3.75
C ILE A 197 1.79 11.94 -2.94
N HIS A 198 1.02 10.87 -3.16
CA HIS A 198 -0.16 10.60 -2.34
C HIS A 198 0.19 10.33 -0.87
N LEU A 199 1.31 9.64 -0.57
CA LEU A 199 1.81 9.49 0.81
C LEU A 199 2.12 10.84 1.46
N VAL A 200 2.68 11.79 0.70
CA VAL A 200 2.92 13.17 1.16
C VAL A 200 1.58 13.85 1.47
N VAL A 201 0.60 13.79 0.57
CA VAL A 201 -0.75 14.34 0.79
C VAL A 201 -1.42 13.73 2.02
N CYS A 202 -1.17 12.45 2.30
CA CYS A 202 -1.64 11.77 3.52
C CYS A 202 -0.90 12.18 4.80
N GLY A 203 0.07 13.09 4.72
CA GLY A 203 0.85 13.59 5.86
C GLY A 203 2.12 12.78 6.18
N TYR A 204 2.53 11.82 5.35
CA TYR A 204 3.78 11.06 5.53
C TYR A 204 4.95 11.72 4.78
N VAL A 205 5.15 13.01 5.05
CA VAL A 205 5.96 13.93 4.23
C VAL A 205 7.47 13.66 4.35
N LEU A 206 8.05 13.86 5.54
CA LEU A 206 9.50 13.83 5.74
C LEU A 206 10.14 12.49 5.35
N PRO A 207 9.62 11.31 5.77
CA PRO A 207 10.20 10.04 5.38
C PRO A 207 10.19 9.83 3.87
N THR A 208 9.14 10.32 3.18
CA THR A 208 9.01 10.19 1.73
C THR A 208 10.05 11.03 0.98
N ILE A 209 10.23 12.29 1.37
CA ILE A 209 11.22 13.19 0.76
C ILE A 209 12.65 12.68 1.00
N GLN A 210 12.95 12.30 2.25
CA GLN A 210 14.26 11.76 2.63
C GLN A 210 14.59 10.47 1.88
N THR A 211 13.59 9.62 1.64
CA THR A 211 13.77 8.39 0.86
C THR A 211 14.06 8.70 -0.61
N MET A 212 13.34 9.65 -1.23
CA MET A 212 13.64 10.08 -2.60
C MET A 212 15.06 10.65 -2.72
N HIS A 213 15.46 11.48 -1.77
CA HIS A 213 16.83 12.00 -1.70
C HIS A 213 17.86 10.86 -1.62
N SER A 214 17.67 9.90 -0.72
CA SER A 214 18.57 8.75 -0.60
C SER A 214 18.59 7.87 -1.85
N LEU A 215 17.48 7.73 -2.58
CA LEU A 215 17.45 6.99 -3.84
C LEU A 215 18.27 7.68 -4.93
N LEU A 216 18.18 9.01 -5.01
CA LEU A 216 18.95 9.82 -5.95
C LEU A 216 20.45 9.75 -5.64
N GLU A 217 20.85 9.98 -4.39
CA GLU A 217 22.27 9.93 -3.97
C GLU A 217 22.92 8.57 -4.23
N ARG A 218 22.14 7.49 -4.10
CA ARG A 218 22.62 6.12 -4.34
C ARG A 218 22.54 5.69 -5.81
N ASN A 219 22.20 6.60 -6.73
CA ASN A 219 21.98 6.31 -8.16
C ASN A 219 20.99 5.14 -8.38
N ARG A 220 19.99 5.00 -7.51
CA ARG A 220 18.93 3.99 -7.64
C ARG A 220 17.77 4.48 -8.50
N VAL A 221 17.68 5.79 -8.69
CA VAL A 221 16.65 6.45 -9.49
C VAL A 221 17.32 7.53 -10.34
N ASP A 222 16.86 7.65 -11.59
CA ASP A 222 17.37 8.64 -12.53
C ASP A 222 16.95 10.06 -12.13
N VAL A 223 17.80 11.03 -12.47
CA VAL A 223 17.54 12.45 -12.22
C VAL A 223 16.19 12.91 -12.80
N SER A 224 15.76 12.35 -13.93
CA SER A 224 14.46 12.69 -14.56
C SER A 224 13.27 12.29 -13.68
N ILE A 225 13.34 11.17 -12.98
CA ILE A 225 12.30 10.70 -12.06
C ILE A 225 12.32 11.52 -10.76
N ALA A 226 13.50 11.80 -10.22
CA ALA A 226 13.63 12.69 -9.06
C ALA A 226 13.10 14.10 -9.37
N ARG A 227 13.39 14.62 -10.57
CA ARG A 227 12.83 15.90 -11.06
C ARG A 227 11.31 15.84 -11.14
N TYR A 228 10.75 14.77 -11.70
CA TYR A 228 9.30 14.59 -11.76
C TYR A 228 8.66 14.57 -10.36
N PHE A 229 9.28 13.88 -9.39
CA PHE A 229 8.83 13.92 -8.00
C PHE A 229 8.84 15.33 -7.41
N VAL A 230 9.92 16.10 -7.60
CA VAL A 230 10.00 17.48 -7.13
C VAL A 230 8.93 18.34 -7.77
N THR A 231 8.71 18.22 -9.08
CA THR A 231 7.64 18.91 -9.79
C THR A 231 6.28 18.64 -9.15
N GLU A 232 5.88 17.38 -9.03
CA GLU A 232 4.57 17.02 -8.48
C GLU A 232 4.44 17.42 -7.01
N LEU A 233 5.51 17.31 -6.23
CA LEU A 233 5.54 17.73 -4.82
C LEU A 233 5.26 19.22 -4.67
N LEU A 234 5.88 20.06 -5.52
CA LEU A 234 5.65 21.50 -5.49
C LEU A 234 4.24 21.88 -5.99
N HIS A 235 3.60 21.08 -6.84
CA HIS A 235 2.21 21.31 -7.25
C HIS A 235 1.19 21.04 -6.13
N VAL A 236 1.53 20.18 -5.16
CA VAL A 236 0.65 19.86 -4.02
C VAL A 236 1.02 20.60 -2.73
N ALA A 237 2.19 21.24 -2.69
CA ALA A 237 2.68 21.97 -1.52
C ALA A 237 2.36 23.46 -1.64
N ALA A 238 1.84 24.05 -0.57
CA ALA A 238 1.53 25.47 -0.49
C ALA A 238 2.00 26.05 0.86
N PRO A 239 2.33 27.35 0.93
CA PRO A 239 2.71 28.01 2.18
C PRO A 239 1.53 28.05 3.18
N PRO A 240 1.81 28.16 4.50
CA PRO A 240 3.14 28.30 5.11
C PRO A 240 3.90 26.96 5.19
N TYR A 241 5.20 27.01 4.91
CA TYR A 241 6.07 25.82 4.93
C TYR A 241 6.70 25.60 6.32
N ASP A 242 6.72 24.35 6.75
CA ASP A 242 7.46 23.93 7.94
C ASP A 242 8.97 23.96 7.66
N PRO A 243 9.83 24.47 8.57
CA PRO A 243 11.28 24.49 8.39
C PRO A 243 11.90 23.12 8.14
N LEU A 244 11.37 22.05 8.73
CA LEU A 244 11.84 20.68 8.50
C LEU A 244 11.53 20.22 7.08
N PHE A 245 10.37 20.62 6.54
CA PHE A 245 10.03 20.36 5.14
C PHE A 245 10.98 21.07 4.19
N LEU A 246 11.23 22.38 4.40
CA LEU A 246 12.17 23.16 3.60
C LEU A 246 13.58 22.55 3.62
N THR A 247 14.04 22.16 4.82
CA THR A 247 15.35 21.53 4.99
C THR A 247 15.44 20.19 4.25
N ALA A 248 14.36 19.39 4.26
CA ALA A 248 14.34 18.08 3.63
C ALA A 248 14.29 18.15 2.09
N ILE A 249 13.55 19.12 1.53
CA ILE A 249 13.36 19.24 0.07
C ILE A 249 14.48 20.03 -0.61
N HIS A 250 15.14 20.94 0.10
CA HIS A 250 16.18 21.81 -0.46
C HIS A 250 17.28 21.05 -1.24
N PRO A 251 17.87 19.95 -0.72
CA PRO A 251 18.89 19.19 -1.46
C PRO A 251 18.41 18.65 -2.82
N LEU A 252 17.13 18.30 -2.94
CA LEU A 252 16.54 17.83 -4.19
C LEU A 252 16.31 18.98 -5.18
N VAL A 253 15.77 20.12 -4.70
CA VAL A 253 15.46 21.28 -5.56
C VAL A 253 16.73 21.97 -6.05
N SER A 254 17.76 22.06 -5.20
CA SER A 254 19.04 22.71 -5.54
C SER A 254 19.97 21.84 -6.38
N HIS A 255 19.62 20.59 -6.68
CA HIS A 255 20.44 19.71 -7.50
C HIS A 255 20.52 20.28 -8.94
N PRO A 256 21.73 20.51 -9.52
CA PRO A 256 21.88 21.26 -10.78
C PRO A 256 21.00 20.75 -11.92
N HIS A 257 21.02 19.44 -12.17
CA HIS A 257 20.23 18.83 -13.25
C HIS A 257 18.71 18.74 -12.98
N ILE A 258 18.28 18.95 -11.73
CA ILE A 258 16.86 19.07 -11.38
C ILE A 258 16.45 20.52 -11.57
N PHE A 259 17.18 21.45 -10.95
CA PHE A 259 16.98 22.89 -11.05
C PHE A 259 16.95 23.38 -12.50
N ASP A 260 17.98 23.03 -13.30
CA ASP A 260 18.07 23.45 -14.71
C ASP A 260 16.89 22.91 -15.53
N GLY A 261 16.51 21.65 -15.28
CA GLY A 261 15.38 21.01 -15.96
C GLY A 261 14.04 21.63 -15.61
N LEU A 262 13.86 22.06 -14.36
CA LEU A 262 12.64 22.74 -13.93
C LEU A 262 12.50 24.14 -14.54
N ARG A 263 13.63 24.83 -14.81
CA ARG A 263 13.66 26.15 -15.46
C ARG A 263 13.37 26.13 -16.96
N THR A 264 13.65 25.00 -17.62
CA THR A 264 13.33 24.81 -19.03
C THR A 264 11.87 24.45 -19.26
N ASP A 265 11.19 23.92 -18.25
CA ASP A 265 9.76 23.59 -18.28
C ASP A 265 8.89 24.79 -17.90
N ARG A 266 7.56 24.69 -18.11
CA ARG A 266 6.59 25.73 -17.69
C ARG A 266 6.46 25.90 -16.17
N ASN A 267 7.30 25.23 -15.38
CA ASN A 267 7.26 25.16 -13.92
C ASN A 267 8.24 26.11 -13.24
N THR A 268 8.94 26.95 -14.02
CA THR A 268 9.90 27.94 -13.53
C THR A 268 9.31 28.86 -12.47
N ASP A 269 8.04 29.24 -12.61
CA ASP A 269 7.37 30.13 -11.67
C ASP A 269 7.18 29.48 -10.28
N ILE A 270 6.82 28.19 -10.24
CA ILE A 270 6.60 27.43 -9.00
C ILE A 270 7.91 27.26 -8.23
N VAL A 271 9.02 26.99 -8.94
CA VAL A 271 10.34 26.84 -8.30
C VAL A 271 10.87 28.17 -7.78
N ASN A 272 10.68 29.25 -8.54
CA ASN A 272 11.08 30.59 -8.10
C ASN A 272 10.23 31.07 -6.91
N GLU A 273 8.93 30.75 -6.87
CA GLU A 273 8.06 31.01 -5.71
C GLU A 273 8.51 30.22 -4.48
N PHE A 274 8.94 28.97 -4.66
CA PHE A 274 9.42 28.15 -3.55
C PHE A 274 10.77 28.60 -2.99
N LEU A 275 11.67 29.11 -3.84
CA LEU A 275 13.03 29.55 -3.46
C LEU A 275 13.13 31.03 -3.05
N GLY A 276 12.11 31.84 -3.35
CA GLY A 276 12.04 33.28 -3.03
C GLY A 276 11.56 33.54 -1.62
#